data_AF-A0A6N6S071-F1
#
_entry.id   AF-A0A6N6S071-F1
#
_cell.length_a   1.000
_cell.length_b   1.000
_cell.length_c   1.000
_cell.angle_alpha   90.00
_cell.angle_beta   90.00
_cell.angle_gamma   90.00
#
_symmetry.space_group_name_H-M   'P 1'
#
loop_
_entity.id
_entity.type
_entity.pdbx_description
1 polymer ?
#
loop_
_entity_poly.entity_id
_entity_poly.type
_entity_poly.pdbx_seq_one_letter_code
_entity_poly.pdbx_strand_id
1 'polypeptide(L)' 'MPKLKVPISADEIIKAVKRMKKKDREAFIEDMLAITSPDYLQSIQEVKEVQGVLLKGSGGAKGAR' A
#
# COMPACT_ATOMS: atom_id res chain seq x y z
N MET A 1 5.84 -26.15 -12.49
CA MET A 1 4.68 -25.54 -11.80
C MET A 1 3.41 -25.90 -12.56
N PRO A 2 2.41 -26.52 -11.93
CA PRO A 2 1.13 -26.79 -12.60
C PRO A 2 0.46 -25.46 -12.98
N LYS A 3 0.03 -25.33 -14.24
CA LYS A 3 -0.76 -24.17 -14.70
C LYS A 3 -2.16 -24.31 -14.12
N LEU A 4 -2.44 -23.56 -13.05
CA LEU A 4 -3.78 -23.41 -12.50
C LEU A 4 -4.67 -22.79 -13.58
N LYS A 5 -5.52 -23.62 -14.19
CA LYS A 5 -6.58 -23.13 -15.08
C LYS A 5 -7.68 -22.58 -14.21
N VAL A 6 -7.61 -21.28 -13.93
CA VAL A 6 -8.71 -20.55 -13.29
C VAL A 6 -9.73 -20.28 -14.40
N PRO A 7 -10.94 -20.87 -14.36
CA PRO A 7 -11.95 -20.70 -15.40
C PRO A 7 -12.68 -19.36 -15.23
N ILE A 8 -11.95 -18.28 -14.97
CA ILE A 8 -12.49 -16.94 -14.75
C ILE A 8 -11.88 -16.04 -15.81
N SER A 9 -12.74 -15.40 -16.60
CA SER A 9 -12.30 -14.44 -17.62
C SER A 9 -11.88 -13.11 -17.01
N ALA A 10 -10.97 -12.39 -17.68
CA ALA A 10 -10.61 -11.03 -17.27
C ALA A 10 -11.84 -10.11 -17.21
N ASP A 11 -12.79 -10.28 -18.13
CA ASP A 11 -14.03 -9.49 -18.16
C ASP A 11 -14.91 -9.69 -16.93
N GLU A 12 -14.98 -10.91 -16.40
CA GLU A 12 -15.71 -11.21 -15.16
C GLU A 12 -15.05 -10.54 -13.95
N ILE A 13 -13.72 -10.55 -13.88
CA ILE A 13 -12.96 -9.86 -12.84
C ILE A 13 -13.20 -8.35 -12.92
N ILE A 14 -13.12 -7.76 -14.11
CA ILE A 14 -13.37 -6.33 -14.33
C ILE A 14 -14.79 -5.96 -13.91
N LYS A 15 -15.80 -6.78 -14.26
CA LYS A 15 -17.19 -6.56 -13.84
C LYS A 15 -17.35 -6.63 -12.33
N ALA A 16 -16.70 -7.59 -11.67
CA ALA A 16 -16.75 -7.72 -10.21
C ALA A 16 -16.15 -6.48 -9.53
N VAL A 17 -14.96 -6.05 -9.94
CA VAL A 17 -14.29 -4.85 -9.39
C VAL A 17 -15.11 -3.59 -9.61
N LYS A 18 -15.75 -3.43 -10.77
CA LYS A 18 -16.62 -2.28 -11.05
C LYS A 18 -17.88 -2.24 -10.17
N ARG A 19 -18.37 -3.39 -9.69
CA ARG A 19 -19.55 -3.50 -8.81
C ARG A 19 -19.22 -3.29 -7.33
N MET A 20 -17.94 -3.28 -6.96
CA MET A 20 -17.52 -3.02 -5.58
C MET A 20 -17.88 -1.61 -5.14
N LYS A 21 -18.16 -1.45 -3.85
CA LYS A 21 -18.28 -0.12 -3.25
C LYS A 21 -16.93 0.59 -3.37
N LYS A 22 -16.96 1.93 -3.43
CA LYS A 22 -15.75 2.75 -3.61
C LYS A 22 -14.63 2.36 -2.64
N LYS A 23 -14.95 2.25 -1.34
CA LYS A 23 -13.99 1.88 -0.29
C LYS A 23 -13.36 0.49 -0.52
N ASP A 24 -14.16 -0.50 -0.89
CA ASP A 24 -13.69 -1.87 -1.11
C ASP A 24 -12.81 -1.95 -2.36
N ARG A 25 -13.16 -1.18 -3.40
CA ARG A 25 -12.37 -1.07 -4.63
C ARG A 25 -11.02 -0.39 -4.40
N GLU A 26 -10.98 0.66 -3.58
CA GLU A 26 -9.74 1.37 -3.22
C GLU A 26 -8.80 0.43 -2.46
N ALA A 27 -9.30 -0.28 -1.44
CA ALA A 27 -8.52 -1.28 -0.71
C ALA A 27 -8.00 -2.40 -1.63
N PHE A 28 -8.84 -2.91 -2.53
CA PHE A 28 -8.42 -3.93 -3.50
C PHE A 28 -7.28 -3.44 -4.41
N ILE A 29 -7.32 -2.19 -4.88
CA ILE A 29 -6.27 -1.62 -5.73
C ILE A 29 -4.97 -1.42 -4.94
N GLU A 30 -5.05 -0.94 -3.69
CA GLU A 30 -3.88 -0.81 -2.81
C GLU A 30 -3.18 -2.15 -2.58
N ASP A 31 -3.95 -3.19 -2.27
CA ASP A 31 -3.43 -4.55 -2.10
C ASP A 31 -2.78 -5.05 -3.40
N MET A 32 -3.40 -4.78 -4.55
CA MET A 32 -2.85 -5.19 -5.84
C MET A 32 -1.53 -4.48 -6.17
N LEU A 33 -1.44 -3.17 -5.87
CA LEU A 33 -0.21 -2.39 -6.05
C LEU A 33 0.90 -2.88 -5.13
N ALA A 34 0.60 -3.21 -3.88
CA ALA A 34 1.55 -3.78 -2.93
C ALA A 34 2.11 -5.14 -3.38
N ILE A 35 1.29 -5.98 -4.02
CA ILE A 35 1.70 -7.32 -4.47
C ILE A 35 2.48 -7.24 -5.80
N THR A 36 2.11 -6.31 -6.68
CA THR A 36 2.66 -6.24 -8.05
C THR A 36 3.86 -5.30 -8.19
N SER A 37 4.06 -4.39 -7.23
CA SER A 37 5.16 -3.42 -7.24
C SER A 37 5.94 -3.47 -5.91
N PRO A 38 7.13 -4.08 -5.88
CA PRO A 38 8.05 -3.99 -4.74
C PRO A 38 8.38 -2.54 -4.37
N ASP A 39 8.48 -1.66 -5.37
CA ASP A 39 8.86 -0.25 -5.23
C ASP A 39 7.73 0.60 -4.60
N TYR A 40 6.47 0.17 -4.75
CA TYR A 40 5.32 0.80 -4.06
C TYR A 40 5.45 0.65 -2.54
N LEU A 41 5.89 -0.52 -2.08
CA LEU A 41 6.16 -0.76 -0.65
C LEU A 41 7.35 0.06 -0.15
N GLN A 42 8.39 0.23 -0.98
CA GLN A 42 9.55 1.05 -0.66
C GLN A 42 9.16 2.53 -0.50
N SER A 43 8.34 3.05 -1.42
CA SER A 43 7.82 4.42 -1.36
C SER A 43 6.98 4.68 -0.09
N ILE A 44 6.26 3.67 0.42
CA ILE A 44 5.50 3.76 1.68
C ILE A 44 6.42 3.69 2.91
N GLN A 45 7.48 2.88 2.86
CA GLN A 45 8.47 2.81 3.94
C GLN A 45 9.25 4.11 4.10
N GLU A 46 9.66 4.73 2.99
CA GLU A 46 10.38 6.01 2.99
C GLU A 46 9.55 7.13 3.64
N VAL A 47 8.23 7.16 3.44
CA VAL A 47 7.33 8.12 4.11
C VAL A 47 7.27 7.89 5.63
N LYS A 48 7.29 6.63 6.09
CA LYS A 48 7.32 6.30 7.53
C LYS A 48 8.66 6.67 8.17
N GLU A 49 9.77 6.50 7.45
CA GLU A 49 11.09 6.94 7.92
C GLU A 49 11.18 8.46 8.03
N VAL A 50 10.74 9.20 7.01
CA VAL A 50 10.75 10.68 7.03
C VAL A 50 9.87 11.24 8.16
N GLN A 51 8.72 10.61 8.44
CA GLN A 51 7.83 11.04 9.54
C GLN A 51 8.37 10.65 10.94
N GLY A 52 9.14 9.57 11.04
CA GLY A 52 9.83 9.16 12.27
C GLY A 52 11.03 10.03 12.65
N VAL A 53 11.69 10.65 11.67
CA VAL A 53 12.80 11.58 11.90
C VAL A 53 12.30 12.93 12.44
N LEU A 54 11.13 13.41 12.00
CA LEU A 54 10.57 14.69 12.44
C LEU A 54 10.16 14.71 13.93
N LEU A 55 9.79 13.56 14.49
CA LEU A 55 9.34 13.44 15.90
C LEU A 55 10.48 13.17 16.89
N LYS A 56 11.68 12.80 16.43
CA LYS A 56 12.85 12.57 17.30
C LYS A 56 13.73 13.80 17.51
N GLY A 57 13.44 14.91 16.82
CA GLY A 57 14.22 16.16 16.89
C GLY A 57 13.83 17.15 17.99
N SER A 58 12.77 16.92 18.78
CA SER A 58 12.27 17.92 19.74
C SER A 58 12.56 17.63 21.22
N GLY A 59 13.48 16.70 21.53
CA GLY A 59 13.85 16.35 22.90
C GLY A 59 15.29 16.74 23.24
N GLY A 60 15.57 18.01 23.52
CA GLY A 60 16.94 18.42 23.86
C GLY A 60 17.19 19.90 24.12
N ALA A 61 16.34 20.59 24.88
CA ALA A 61 16.71 21.87 25.48
C ALA A 61 16.38 21.85 26.98
N LYS A 62 17.17 21.11 27.74
CA LYS A 62 17.30 21.32 29.19
C LYS A 62 18.74 21.71 29.49
N GLY A 63 18.89 22.90 30.05
CA GLY A 63 20.04 23.31 30.85
C GLY A 63 21.14 24.05 30.10
N ALA A 64 21.09 25.39 30.14
CA ALA A 64 22.28 26.19 30.38
C ALA A 64 21.88 27.62 30.82
N ARG A 65 22.19 27.91 32.08
CA ARG A 65 22.23 29.21 32.78
C ARG A 65 20.95 29.69 33.45
#